data_AF-A0A8V5FUR6-F1
#
_entry.id   AF-A0A8V5FUR6-F1
#
_cell.length_a   1.000
_cell.length_b   1.000
_cell.length_c   1.000
_cell.angle_alpha   90.00
_cell.angle_beta   90.00
_cell.angle_gamma   90.00
#
_symmetry.space_group_name_H-M   'P 1'
#
loop_
_entity.id
_entity.type
_entity.pdbx_description
1 polymer ?
#
loop_
_entity_poly.entity_id
_entity_poly.type
_entity_poly.pdbx_seq_one_letter_code
_entity_poly.pdbx_strand_id
1 'polypeptide(L)'
;PRKSVSFNTVCLQLSRKQAVPIHVTVTLQSKAGNESLITQSISQLTFFHCTSFQVPPPVGNPDEVAFIVITVLEDSSEFQKKQKVLIKHTYKRTFIQTDKPVYKPGQIGMDRMPHLVRERAVPRPQNMG
;
A
#
# COMPACT_ATOMS: atom_id res chain seq x y z
N PRO A 1 -18.60 -10.90 -7.81
CA PRO A 1 -17.46 -9.96 -7.94
C PRO A 1 -16.54 -10.00 -6.70
N ARG A 2 -15.30 -10.51 -6.83
CA ARG A 2 -14.33 -10.48 -5.71
C ARG A 2 -13.89 -9.04 -5.48
N LYS A 3 -14.20 -8.49 -4.29
CA LYS A 3 -13.62 -7.21 -3.85
C LYS A 3 -12.09 -7.36 -3.85
N SER A 4 -11.39 -6.55 -4.62
CA SER A 4 -9.93 -6.51 -4.62
C SER A 4 -9.46 -5.86 -3.32
N VAL A 5 -9.08 -6.67 -2.34
CA VAL A 5 -8.45 -6.19 -1.11
C VAL A 5 -7.03 -5.71 -1.44
N SER A 6 -6.74 -4.44 -1.15
CA SER A 6 -5.44 -3.79 -1.30
C SER A 6 -4.95 -3.30 0.05
N PHE A 7 -3.65 -3.39 0.30
CA PHE A 7 -3.01 -2.90 1.51
C PHE A 7 -2.05 -1.77 1.15
N ASN A 8 -1.98 -0.74 1.99
CA ASN A 8 -0.98 0.31 1.91
C ASN A 8 -0.36 0.55 3.29
N THR A 9 0.84 1.13 3.30
CA THR A 9 1.56 1.45 4.53
C THR A 9 1.54 2.96 4.75
N VAL A 10 1.23 3.37 5.97
CA VAL A 10 1.36 4.76 6.43
C VAL A 10 2.49 4.82 7.46
N CYS A 11 3.34 5.83 7.36
CA CYS A 11 4.43 6.09 8.29
C CYS A 11 4.25 7.44 8.96
N LEU A 12 4.42 7.45 10.27
CA LEU A 12 4.44 8.64 11.12
C LEU A 12 5.89 8.89 11.55
N GLN A 13 6.42 10.04 11.15
CA GLN A 13 7.71 10.55 11.62
C GLN A 13 7.48 11.86 12.37
N LEU A 14 7.98 11.93 13.60
CA LEU A 14 7.89 13.09 14.46
C LEU A 14 9.27 13.45 14.99
N SER A 15 9.59 14.75 14.91
CA SER A 15 10.79 15.35 15.49
C SER A 15 10.37 16.56 16.30
N ARG A 16 10.68 16.54 17.60
CA ARG A 16 10.21 17.52 18.59
C ARG A 16 11.39 18.16 19.32
N LYS A 17 11.15 19.36 19.87
CA LYS A 17 12.14 20.10 20.67
C LYS A 17 12.06 19.79 22.16
N GLN A 18 10.93 19.28 22.64
CA GLN A 18 10.66 19.01 24.05
C GLN A 18 10.02 17.62 24.21
N ALA A 19 10.32 16.96 25.32
CA ALA A 19 9.90 15.59 25.64
C ALA A 19 8.59 15.56 26.46
N VAL A 20 7.64 16.44 26.14
CA VAL A 20 6.32 16.50 26.81
C VAL A 20 5.43 15.40 26.23
N PRO A 21 4.58 14.70 27.00
CA PRO A 21 3.69 13.69 26.44
C PRO A 21 2.70 14.30 25.44
N ILE A 22 2.57 13.69 24.26
CA ILE A 22 1.54 14.05 23.28
C ILE A 22 0.75 12.82 22.86
N HIS A 23 -0.52 13.01 22.54
CA HIS A 23 -1.36 11.98 21.94
C HIS A 23 -1.52 12.26 20.45
N VAL A 24 -1.08 11.33 19.62
CA VAL A 24 -1.12 11.45 18.16
C VAL A 24 -2.04 10.41 17.57
N THR A 25 -2.97 10.87 16.73
CA THR A 25 -3.90 10.02 15.99
C THR A 25 -3.79 10.31 14.50
N VAL A 26 -3.60 9.26 13.69
CA VAL A 26 -3.62 9.34 12.22
C VAL A 26 -4.88 8.63 11.73
N THR A 27 -5.76 9.37 11.06
CA THR A 27 -7.08 8.91 10.63
C THR A 27 -7.22 9.02 9.11
N LEU A 28 -7.69 7.97 8.46
CA LEU A 28 -8.20 8.02 7.09
C LEU A 28 -9.67 8.44 7.11
N GLN A 29 -9.96 9.62 6.56
CA GLN A 29 -11.32 10.10 6.32
C GLN A 29 -11.70 9.82 4.87
N SER A 30 -12.58 8.86 4.67
CA SER A 30 -13.13 8.45 3.37
C SER A 30 -14.65 8.63 3.37
N LYS A 31 -15.28 8.51 2.20
CA LYS A 31 -16.74 8.43 2.06
C LYS A 31 -17.33 7.20 2.74
N ALA A 32 -16.54 6.13 2.90
CA ALA A 32 -16.95 4.93 3.62
C ALA A 32 -16.97 5.16 5.15
N GLY A 33 -16.26 6.18 5.65
CA GLY A 33 -16.16 6.51 7.06
C GLY A 33 -14.75 6.92 7.47
N ASN A 34 -14.59 7.14 8.78
CA ASN A 34 -13.32 7.48 9.41
C ASN A 34 -12.69 6.21 10.01
N GLU A 35 -11.46 5.92 9.63
CA GLU A 35 -10.68 4.78 10.13
C GLU A 35 -9.41 5.30 10.82
N SER A 36 -9.22 4.95 12.10
CA SER A 36 -7.97 5.28 12.80
C SER A 36 -6.89 4.29 12.38
N LEU A 37 -5.81 4.80 11.78
CA LEU A 37 -4.67 4.00 11.32
C LEU A 37 -3.60 3.88 12.42
N ILE A 38 -3.31 4.98 13.12
CA ILE A 38 -2.32 5.03 14.20
C ILE A 38 -2.93 5.80 15.38
N THR A 39 -2.78 5.28 16.58
CA THR A 39 -3.09 6.00 17.83
C THR A 39 -1.96 5.73 18.83
N GLN A 40 -1.21 6.76 19.20
CA GLN A 40 -0.04 6.61 20.07
C GLN A 40 0.13 7.77 21.06
N SER A 41 0.62 7.43 22.25
CA SER A 41 1.08 8.39 23.26
C SER A 41 2.61 8.46 23.21
N ILE A 42 3.17 9.63 22.91
CA ILE A 42 4.58 9.80 22.57
C ILE A 42 5.20 10.87 23.47
N SER A 43 6.21 10.48 24.25
CA SER A 43 7.03 11.43 25.04
C SER A 43 8.45 11.59 24.46
N GLN A 44 8.80 10.81 23.44
CA GLN A 44 10.12 10.80 22.84
C GLN A 44 10.33 12.04 21.94
N LEU A 45 11.56 12.55 21.88
CA LEU A 45 11.93 13.68 21.01
C LEU A 45 11.90 13.31 19.53
N THR A 46 12.20 12.05 19.22
CA THR A 46 12.07 11.50 17.86
C THR A 46 11.23 10.24 17.93
N PHE A 47 10.33 10.08 16.97
CA PHE A 47 9.47 8.91 16.88
C PHE A 47 9.24 8.55 15.42
N PHE A 48 9.36 7.27 15.11
CA PHE A 48 9.09 6.74 13.79
C PHE A 48 8.30 5.44 13.92
N HIS A 49 7.14 5.36 13.26
CA HIS A 49 6.32 4.18 13.25
C HIS A 49 5.57 4.04 11.94
N CYS A 50 5.56 2.85 11.36
CA CYS A 50 4.78 2.54 10.19
C CYS A 50 3.77 1.43 10.51
N THR A 51 2.57 1.54 9.95
CA THR A 51 1.55 0.50 10.02
C THR A 51 0.95 0.27 8.65
N SER A 52 0.56 -0.97 8.37
CA SER A 52 -0.13 -1.31 7.13
C SER A 52 -1.62 -1.44 7.41
N PHE A 53 -2.42 -0.87 6.52
CA PHE A 53 -3.88 -0.87 6.63
C PHE A 53 -4.51 -1.33 5.32
N GLN A 54 -5.72 -1.85 5.43
CA GLN A 54 -6.49 -2.24 4.25
C GLN A 54 -7.10 -0.98 3.64
N VAL A 55 -6.86 -0.73 2.36
CA VAL A 55 -7.48 0.42 1.68
C VAL A 55 -8.96 0.12 1.47
N PRO A 56 -9.87 0.99 1.96
CA PRO A 56 -11.29 0.80 1.74
C PRO A 56 -11.61 0.90 0.23
N PRO A 57 -12.56 0.11 -0.27
CA PRO A 57 -12.99 0.24 -1.66
C PRO A 57 -13.57 1.65 -1.90
N PRO A 58 -13.26 2.30 -3.03
CA PRO A 58 -13.78 3.62 -3.31
C PRO A 58 -15.31 3.59 -3.40
N VAL A 59 -15.96 4.55 -2.74
CA VAL A 59 -17.41 4.79 -2.78
C VAL A 59 -17.69 5.68 -3.99
N GLY A 60 -17.81 5.04 -5.15
CA GLY A 60 -18.04 5.65 -6.46
C GLY A 60 -17.17 5.03 -7.56
N ASN A 61 -17.44 5.36 -8.82
CA ASN A 61 -16.65 4.90 -9.97
C ASN A 61 -15.89 6.08 -10.59
N PRO A 62 -14.59 5.96 -10.94
CA PRO A 62 -13.61 4.92 -10.60
C PRO A 62 -12.70 5.27 -9.40
N ASP A 63 -12.67 6.53 -8.97
CA ASP A 63 -11.73 7.07 -7.98
C ASP A 63 -12.48 7.81 -6.85
N GLU A 64 -11.91 7.78 -5.65
CA GLU A 64 -12.41 8.51 -4.48
C GLU A 64 -11.33 9.43 -3.90
N VAL A 65 -11.68 10.70 -3.70
CA VAL A 65 -10.87 11.63 -2.91
C VAL A 65 -11.12 11.38 -1.43
N ALA A 66 -10.06 11.09 -0.69
CA ALA A 66 -10.06 10.91 0.76
C ALA A 66 -9.01 11.82 1.41
N PHE A 67 -8.94 11.79 2.74
CA PHE A 67 -7.98 12.58 3.50
C PHE A 67 -7.28 11.76 4.57
N ILE A 68 -5.98 11.94 4.71
CA ILE A 68 -5.24 11.55 5.90
C ILE A 68 -5.21 12.75 6.85
N VAL A 69 -5.72 12.56 8.05
CA VAL A 69 -5.77 13.58 9.08
C VAL A 69 -4.87 13.14 10.23
N ILE A 70 -3.92 13.99 10.59
CA ILE A 70 -3.05 13.81 11.76
C ILE A 70 -3.54 14.80 12.81
N THR A 71 -3.99 14.29 13.94
CA THR A 71 -4.34 15.09 15.12
C THR A 71 -3.29 14.86 16.19
N VAL A 72 -2.76 15.93 16.76
CA VAL A 72 -1.81 15.94 17.87
C VAL A 72 -2.42 16.72 19.02
N LEU A 73 -2.62 16.06 20.15
CA LEU A 73 -3.05 16.66 21.41
C LEU A 73 -1.83 16.82 22.32
N GLU A 74 -1.52 18.06 22.68
CA GLU A 74 -0.43 18.44 23.58
C GLU A 74 -1.02 19.32 24.69
N ASP A 75 -1.10 18.78 25.90
CA ASP A 75 -1.76 19.40 27.06
C ASP A 75 -3.19 19.89 26.75
N SER A 76 -3.37 21.19 26.51
CA SER A 76 -4.64 21.85 26.17
C SER A 76 -4.73 22.32 24.72
N SER A 77 -3.69 22.06 23.92
CA SER A 77 -3.61 22.46 22.51
C SER A 77 -3.86 21.26 21.59
N GLU A 78 -4.71 21.47 20.59
CA GLU A 78 -4.92 20.52 19.50
C GLU A 78 -4.34 21.08 18.20
N PHE A 79 -3.48 20.30 17.57
CA PHE A 79 -2.95 20.60 16.26
C PHE A 79 -3.44 19.55 15.26
N GLN A 80 -3.95 20.01 14.13
CA GLN A 80 -4.42 19.12 13.08
C GLN A 80 -3.73 19.44 11.75
N LYS A 81 -3.28 18.39 11.06
CA LYS A 81 -2.79 18.46 9.68
C LYS A 81 -3.61 17.53 8.81
N LYS A 82 -4.12 18.07 7.70
CA LYS A 82 -4.94 17.32 6.74
C LYS A 82 -4.23 17.24 5.40
N GLN A 83 -4.11 16.02 4.87
CA GLN A 83 -3.49 15.72 3.58
C GLN A 83 -4.51 15.07 2.66
N LYS A 84 -4.69 15.62 1.45
CA LYS A 84 -5.56 15.04 0.42
C LYS A 84 -4.88 13.82 -0.23
N VAL A 85 -5.63 12.74 -0.38
CA VAL A 85 -5.19 11.49 -1.03
C VAL A 85 -6.26 10.99 -2.01
N LEU A 86 -5.85 10.10 -2.92
CA LEU A 86 -6.73 9.53 -3.95
C LEU A 86 -6.74 8.00 -3.82
N ILE A 87 -7.91 7.44 -3.55
CA ILE A 87 -8.16 6.00 -3.51
C ILE A 87 -8.64 5.58 -4.89
N LYS A 88 -7.90 4.68 -5.54
CA LYS A 88 -8.23 4.15 -6.86
C LYS A 88 -8.67 2.71 -6.79
N HIS A 89 -9.60 2.33 -7.66
CA HIS A 89 -9.96 0.92 -7.81
C HIS A 89 -8.79 0.15 -8.44
N THR A 90 -8.12 -0.69 -7.65
CA THR A 90 -7.11 -1.61 -8.18
C THR A 90 -7.83 -2.79 -8.80
N TYR A 91 -8.13 -2.72 -10.10
CA TYR A 91 -8.49 -3.92 -10.84
C TYR A 91 -7.29 -4.85 -10.78
N LYS A 92 -7.34 -5.88 -9.93
CA LYS A 92 -6.45 -7.05 -10.06
C LYS A 92 -6.77 -7.65 -11.43
N ARG A 93 -6.13 -7.18 -12.50
CA ARG A 93 -6.00 -7.97 -13.72
C ARG A 93 -5.16 -9.17 -13.30
N THR A 94 -5.82 -10.28 -12.98
CA THR A 94 -5.19 -11.57 -13.16
C THR A 94 -4.91 -11.65 -14.65
N PHE A 95 -3.70 -11.30 -15.08
CA PHE A 95 -3.23 -11.74 -16.37
C PHE A 95 -3.07 -13.25 -16.24
N ILE A 96 -4.15 -13.97 -16.54
CA ILE A 96 -4.03 -15.34 -17.00
C ILE A 96 -3.51 -15.19 -18.42
N GLN A 97 -2.20 -15.09 -18.57
CA GLN A 97 -1.60 -15.35 -19.87
C GLN A 97 -1.67 -16.85 -20.01
N THR A 98 -2.76 -17.32 -20.61
CA THR A 98 -2.93 -18.73 -20.96
C THR A 98 -1.78 -19.10 -21.86
N ASP A 99 -0.89 -19.92 -21.34
CA ASP A 99 -0.15 -20.87 -22.15
C ASP A 99 -1.19 -21.62 -23.00
N LYS A 100 -1.25 -21.34 -24.29
CA LYS A 100 -1.02 -22.37 -25.31
C LYS A 100 -1.01 -21.86 -26.75
N PRO A 101 -0.32 -22.60 -27.64
CA PRO A 101 0.35 -22.10 -28.83
C PRO A 101 -0.51 -22.28 -30.07
N VAL A 102 -0.25 -21.47 -31.10
CA VAL A 102 -0.41 -21.93 -32.47
C VAL A 102 0.92 -21.71 -33.19
N TYR A 103 1.91 -22.55 -32.88
CA TYR A 103 3.02 -22.77 -33.80
C TYR A 103 2.60 -23.85 -34.78
N LYS A 104 2.42 -23.47 -36.04
CA LYS A 104 2.31 -24.43 -37.14
C LYS A 104 3.64 -25.19 -37.23
N PRO A 105 3.67 -26.53 -37.06
CA PRO A 105 4.90 -27.27 -37.22
C PRO A 105 5.15 -27.55 -38.71
N GLY A 106 6.31 -27.11 -39.22
CA GLY A 106 6.87 -27.61 -40.48
C GLY A 106 7.13 -26.53 -41.53
N GLN A 107 8.31 -25.92 -41.49
CA GLN A 107 9.23 -25.94 -42.64
C GLN A 107 10.64 -25.57 -42.14
N ILE A 108 11.57 -26.49 -42.40
CA ILE A 108 12.97 -26.47 -41.94
C ILE A 108 13.73 -25.38 -42.72
N GLY A 109 14.49 -24.54 -42.01
CA GLY A 109 15.26 -23.47 -42.63
C GLY A 109 16.29 -22.85 -41.68
N MET A 110 17.38 -23.60 -41.47
CA MET A 110 18.76 -23.17 -41.23
C MET A 110 19.05 -22.04 -40.20
N ASP A 111 19.57 -22.50 -39.06
CA ASP A 111 20.73 -21.96 -38.34
C ASP A 111 20.76 -20.48 -37.94
N ARG A 112 20.46 -20.25 -36.65
CA ARG A 112 21.43 -19.75 -35.64
C ARG A 112 20.74 -19.63 -34.27
N MET A 113 21.18 -20.41 -33.30
CA MET A 113 21.04 -20.16 -31.86
C MET A 113 22.44 -20.34 -31.25
N PRO A 114 22.88 -19.54 -30.24
CA PRO A 114 22.06 -19.27 -29.06
C PRO A 114 22.20 -17.86 -28.46
N HIS A 115 21.09 -17.31 -27.96
CA HIS A 115 21.17 -16.54 -26.73
C HIS A 115 20.13 -17.07 -25.76
N LEU A 116 20.55 -18.09 -25.01
CA LEU A 116 19.82 -18.57 -23.85
C LEU A 116 19.93 -17.50 -22.76
N VAL A 117 18.97 -16.58 -22.67
CA VAL A 117 18.84 -15.73 -21.49
C VAL A 117 18.39 -16.65 -20.36
N ARG A 118 19.36 -17.06 -19.55
CA ARG A 118 19.15 -17.78 -18.30
C ARG A 118 18.63 -16.79 -17.27
N GLU A 119 17.33 -16.49 -17.32
CA GLU A 119 16.64 -15.91 -16.17
C GLU A 119 16.61 -16.99 -15.09
N ARG A 120 17.52 -16.86 -14.11
CA ARG A 120 17.43 -17.66 -12.89
C ARG A 120 16.13 -17.28 -12.20
N ALA A 121 15.16 -18.18 -12.23
CA ALA A 121 14.08 -18.16 -11.25
C ALA A 121 14.72 -18.14 -9.87
N VAL A 122 14.57 -17.04 -9.12
CA VAL A 122 14.83 -17.04 -7.69
C VAL A 122 13.59 -17.66 -7.05
N PRO A 123 13.67 -18.88 -6.49
CA PRO A 123 12.54 -19.42 -5.75
C PRO A 123 12.36 -18.54 -4.50
N ARG A 124 11.16 -17.97 -4.33
CA ARG A 124 10.80 -17.39 -3.04
C ARG A 124 10.72 -18.55 -2.03
N PRO A 125 11.41 -18.48 -0.88
CA PRO A 125 11.28 -19.52 0.13
C PRO A 125 9.83 -19.55 0.62
N GLN A 126 9.18 -20.70 0.44
CA GLN A 126 7.99 -21.05 1.21
C GLN A 126 8.42 -22.18 2.13
N ASN A 127 8.50 -21.88 3.42
CA ASN A 127 8.60 -22.86 4.49
C ASN A 127 7.51 -23.93 4.32
N MET A 128 7.90 -25.19 4.47
CA MET A 128 7.00 -26.29 4.76
C MET A 128 7.68 -27.15 5.82
N GLY A 129 7.10 -27.20 7.02
CA GLY A 129 7.55 -28.00 8.16
C GLY A 129 8.32 -27.23 9.20
#